data_AF-A0A382UNN2-F1
#
_entry.id   AF-A0A382UNN2-F1
#
_cell.length_a   1.000
_cell.length_b   1.000
_cell.length_c   1.000
_cell.angle_alpha   90.00
_cell.angle_beta   90.00
_cell.angle_gamma   90.00
#
_symmetry.space_group_name_H-M   'P 1'
#
loop_
_entity.id
_entity.type
_entity.pdbx_description
1 polymer ?
#
loop_
_entity_poly.entity_id
_entity_poly.type
_entity_poly.pdbx_seq_one_letter_code
_entity_poly.pdbx_strand_id
1 'polypeptide(L)'
;MEEWSVVHKVALWGFGGAFLFGIIAHKTHFCTMGAISDWINMGSLRRLRAWLLAMAVALLVSQLLQAIGWIDLSASIYLSTNLGIGGHIVGGLLFGVGMTLGGGCGQRTLVRAGGGNLKSLVVLLVLGLTAYITLRGLLAGV
;
A
#
# COMPACT_ATOMS: atom_id res chain seq x y z
N MET A 1 -1.18 32.81 -19.45
CA MET A 1 -1.94 32.24 -18.32
C MET A 1 -1.53 30.78 -18.19
N GLU A 2 -0.67 30.53 -17.20
CA GLU A 2 -0.46 29.26 -16.49
C GLU A 2 -0.06 28.00 -17.29
N GLU A 3 1.21 27.97 -17.72
CA GLU A 3 1.99 26.73 -17.79
C GLU A 3 2.29 26.20 -16.37
N TRP A 4 1.23 25.85 -15.61
CA TRP A 4 1.43 24.97 -14.46
C TRP A 4 1.83 23.62 -15.02
N SER A 5 3.12 23.30 -14.93
CA SER A 5 3.65 22.05 -15.44
C SER A 5 2.80 20.89 -14.90
N VAL A 6 2.55 19.90 -15.75
CA VAL A 6 1.76 18.70 -15.41
C VAL A 6 2.24 18.09 -14.08
N VAL A 7 3.54 18.21 -13.81
CA VAL A 7 4.19 17.81 -12.55
C VAL A 7 3.56 18.46 -11.33
N HIS A 8 3.32 19.78 -11.33
CA HIS A 8 2.73 20.47 -10.18
C HIS A 8 1.29 20.07 -9.92
N LYS A 9 0.49 19.90 -10.99
CA LYS A 9 -0.90 19.43 -10.87
C LYS A 9 -0.94 18.03 -10.28
N VAL A 10 -0.15 17.10 -10.81
CA VAL A 10 -0.08 15.72 -10.31
C VAL A 10 0.44 15.68 -8.87
N ALA A 11 1.47 16.47 -8.54
CA ALA A 11 2.00 16.53 -7.18
C ALA A 11 0.98 17.06 -6.17
N LEU A 12 0.22 18.11 -6.51
CA LEU A 12 -0.80 18.66 -5.62
C LEU A 12 -1.97 17.71 -5.40
N TRP A 13 -2.49 17.10 -6.47
CA TRP A 13 -3.56 16.10 -6.35
C TRP A 13 -3.10 14.86 -5.58
N GLY A 14 -1.87 14.39 -5.83
CA GLY A 14 -1.25 13.29 -5.12
C GLY A 14 -1.04 13.59 -3.63
N PHE A 15 -0.52 14.77 -3.31
CA PHE A 15 -0.32 15.21 -1.93
C PHE A 15 -1.66 15.37 -1.20
N GLY A 16 -2.66 16.01 -1.83
CA GLY A 16 -3.99 16.16 -1.25
C GLY A 16 -4.65 14.83 -0.92
N GLY A 17 -4.58 13.86 -1.85
CA GLY A 17 -5.09 12.51 -1.64
C GLY A 17 -4.33 11.76 -0.52
N ALA A 18 -3.00 11.82 -0.53
CA ALA A 18 -2.16 11.18 0.48
C ALA A 18 -2.36 11.78 1.87
N PHE A 19 -2.55 13.10 1.97
CA PHE A 19 -2.81 13.81 3.21
C PHE A 19 -4.15 13.40 3.81
N LEU A 20 -5.22 13.41 3.00
CA LEU A 20 -6.55 12.99 3.45
C LEU A 20 -6.54 11.51 3.88
N PHE A 21 -5.91 10.64 3.09
CA PHE A 21 -5.73 9.23 3.44
C PHE A 21 -4.94 9.06 4.73
N GLY A 22 -3.87 9.83 4.93
CA GLY A 22 -3.05 9.80 6.14
C GLY A 22 -3.86 10.13 7.40
N ILE A 23 -4.71 11.17 7.36
CA ILE A 23 -5.59 11.55 8.48
C ILE A 23 -6.57 10.41 8.81
N ILE A 24 -7.22 9.86 7.78
CA ILE A 24 -8.20 8.77 7.96
C ILE A 24 -7.49 7.52 8.52
N ALA A 25 -6.36 7.13 7.94
CA ALA A 25 -5.59 5.96 8.36
C ALA A 25 -5.05 6.11 9.80
N HIS A 26 -4.65 7.33 10.20
CA HIS A 26 -4.23 7.62 11.56
C HIS A 26 -5.36 7.43 12.57
N LYS A 27 -6.56 7.94 12.28
CA LYS A 27 -7.73 7.82 13.18
C LYS A 27 -8.34 6.41 13.22
N THR A 28 -8.40 5.72 12.08
CA THR A 28 -9.10 4.43 11.96
C THR A 28 -8.24 3.23 12.33
N HIS A 29 -6.95 3.43 12.60
CA HIS A 29 -5.97 2.36 12.81
C HIS A 29 -6.09 1.24 11.77
N PHE A 30 -6.32 1.62 10.52
CA PHE A 30 -6.51 0.68 9.43
C PHE A 30 -5.21 -0.08 9.13
N CYS A 31 -5.24 -1.40 9.24
CA CYS A 31 -4.07 -2.23 8.99
C CYS A 31 -4.52 -3.65 8.66
N THR A 32 -4.03 -4.20 7.54
CA THR A 32 -4.30 -5.57 7.08
C THR A 32 -3.98 -6.60 8.16
N MET A 33 -2.76 -6.56 8.70
CA MET A 33 -2.34 -7.44 9.80
C MET A 33 -3.20 -7.28 11.05
N GLY A 34 -3.63 -6.05 11.34
CA GLY A 34 -4.51 -5.80 12.47
C GLY A 34 -5.92 -6.34 12.26
N ALA A 35 -6.45 -6.32 11.04
CA ALA A 35 -7.77 -6.89 10.74
C ALA A 35 -7.77 -8.42 10.92
N ILE A 36 -6.69 -9.10 10.51
CA ILE A 36 -6.53 -10.54 10.69
C ILE A 36 -6.35 -10.88 12.18
N SER A 37 -5.49 -10.14 12.89
CA SER A 37 -5.28 -10.35 14.33
C SER A 37 -6.53 -10.08 15.17
N ASP A 38 -7.32 -9.04 14.84
CA ASP A 38 -8.55 -8.73 15.57
C ASP A 38 -9.64 -9.79 15.34
N TRP A 39 -9.67 -10.41 14.16
CA TRP A 39 -10.58 -11.53 13.90
C TRP A 39 -10.20 -12.75 14.73
N ILE A 40 -8.93 -13.14 14.72
CA ILE A 40 -8.45 -14.37 15.36
C ILE A 40 -8.36 -14.22 16.88
N ASN A 41 -7.79 -13.12 17.38
CA ASN A 41 -7.48 -12.95 18.80
C ASN A 41 -8.56 -12.19 19.57
N MET A 42 -9.28 -11.26 18.93
CA MET A 42 -10.24 -10.37 19.61
C MET A 42 -11.70 -10.64 19.21
N GLY A 43 -11.95 -11.57 18.29
CA GLY A 43 -13.29 -11.91 17.81
C GLY A 43 -14.03 -10.77 17.08
N SER A 44 -13.34 -9.68 16.74
CA SER A 44 -13.99 -8.49 16.17
C SER A 44 -13.76 -8.40 14.65
N LEU A 45 -14.85 -8.42 13.89
CA LEU A 45 -14.81 -8.37 12.41
C LEU A 45 -14.90 -6.95 11.85
N ARG A 46 -14.99 -5.92 12.70
CA ARG A 46 -15.27 -4.55 12.26
C ARG A 46 -14.19 -4.01 11.31
N ARG A 47 -12.91 -4.25 11.63
CA ARG A 47 -11.78 -3.81 10.77
C ARG A 47 -11.66 -4.65 9.50
N LEU A 48 -11.98 -5.93 9.57
CA LEU A 48 -12.00 -6.80 8.39
C LEU A 48 -13.07 -6.36 7.38
N ARG A 49 -14.28 -6.04 7.85
CA ARG A 49 -15.37 -5.53 7.00
C ARG A 49 -15.01 -4.21 6.35
N ALA A 50 -14.41 -3.29 7.10
CA ALA A 50 -13.93 -2.02 6.55
C ALA A 50 -12.85 -2.23 5.49
N TRP A 51 -11.93 -3.17 5.70
CA TRP A 51 -10.88 -3.50 4.74
C TRP A 51 -11.43 -4.12 3.45
N LEU A 52 -12.34 -5.09 3.56
CA LEU A 52 -13.02 -5.69 2.42
C LEU A 52 -13.84 -4.68 1.63
N LEU A 53 -14.56 -3.77 2.31
CA LEU A 53 -15.33 -2.72 1.65
C LEU A 53 -14.42 -1.75 0.91
N ALA A 54 -13.31 -1.33 1.53
CA ALA A 54 -12.32 -0.46 0.89
C ALA A 54 -11.74 -1.09 -0.38
N MET A 55 -11.42 -2.39 -0.35
CA MET A 55 -10.96 -3.11 -1.54
C MET A 55 -12.05 -3.21 -2.62
N ALA A 56 -13.28 -3.53 -2.24
CA ALA A 56 -14.39 -3.62 -3.20
C ALA A 56 -14.64 -2.28 -3.89
N VAL A 57 -14.63 -1.18 -3.14
CA VAL A 57 -14.76 0.18 -3.69
C VAL A 57 -13.58 0.51 -4.60
N ALA A 58 -12.34 0.19 -4.19
CA ALA A 58 -11.15 0.45 -5.01
C ALA A 58 -11.22 -0.29 -6.35
N LEU A 59 -11.62 -1.58 -6.35
CA LEU A 59 -11.79 -2.39 -7.56
C LEU A 59 -12.90 -1.83 -8.46
N LEU A 60 -14.07 -1.50 -7.91
CA LEU A 60 -15.18 -0.97 -8.69
C LEU A 60 -14.82 0.36 -9.35
N VAL A 61 -14.18 1.26 -8.59
CA VAL A 61 -13.77 2.57 -9.12
C VAL A 61 -12.68 2.44 -10.17
N SER A 62 -11.68 1.56 -9.98
CA SER A 62 -10.62 1.36 -10.98
C SER A 62 -11.16 0.77 -12.28
N GLN A 63 -12.03 -0.24 -12.20
CA GLN A 63 -12.65 -0.83 -13.38
C GLN A 63 -13.58 0.16 -14.11
N LEU A 64 -14.32 0.99 -13.35
CA LEU A 64 -15.17 2.02 -13.93
C LEU A 64 -14.34 3.08 -14.67
N LEU A 65 -13.23 3.55 -14.08
CA LEU A 65 -12.33 4.51 -14.72
C LEU A 65 -11.67 3.96 -15.99
N GLN A 66 -11.41 2.65 -16.03
CA GLN A 66 -10.97 1.98 -17.25
C GLN A 66 -12.07 1.94 -18.31
N ALA A 67 -13.29 1.58 -17.92
CA ALA A 67 -14.42 1.43 -18.84
C ALA A 67 -14.80 2.75 -19.53
N ILE A 68 -14.65 3.89 -18.84
CA ILE A 68 -14.88 5.23 -19.41
C ILE A 68 -13.68 5.78 -20.19
N GLY A 69 -12.57 5.03 -20.27
CA GLY A 69 -11.36 5.42 -21.01
C GLY A 69 -10.53 6.52 -20.36
N TRP A 70 -10.72 6.80 -19.07
CA TRP A 70 -9.96 7.84 -18.35
C TRP A 70 -8.57 7.36 -17.90
N ILE A 71 -8.42 6.06 -17.67
CA ILE A 71 -7.14 5.45 -17.26
C ILE A 71 -6.93 4.17 -18.08
N ASP A 72 -5.71 3.98 -18.59
CA ASP A 72 -5.29 2.70 -19.15
C ASP A 72 -4.58 1.85 -18.09
N LEU A 73 -5.27 0.84 -17.58
CA LEU A 73 -4.69 -0.11 -16.61
C LEU A 73 -3.66 -1.05 -17.24
N SER A 74 -3.64 -1.19 -18.56
CA SER A 74 -2.70 -2.05 -19.30
C SER A 74 -1.27 -1.51 -19.22
N ALA A 75 -1.11 -0.19 -19.03
CA ALA A 75 0.19 0.43 -18.78
C ALA A 75 0.68 0.26 -17.33
N SER A 76 -0.12 -0.34 -16.44
CA SER A 76 0.24 -0.52 -15.04
C SER A 76 1.13 -1.75 -14.84
N ILE A 77 2.09 -1.64 -13.90
CA ILE A 77 2.99 -2.74 -13.52
C ILE A 77 2.20 -3.93 -12.94
N TYR A 78 1.02 -3.68 -12.39
CA TYR A 78 0.18 -4.68 -11.71
C TYR A 78 -0.59 -5.59 -12.67
N LEU A 79 -0.85 -5.14 -13.91
CA LEU A 79 -1.55 -5.91 -14.94
C LEU A 79 -0.56 -6.50 -15.96
N SER A 80 0.60 -6.94 -15.48
CA SER A 80 1.61 -7.60 -16.32
C SER A 80 1.19 -9.06 -16.62
N THR A 81 1.48 -9.53 -17.83
CA THR A 81 1.19 -10.89 -18.30
C THR A 81 2.04 -11.97 -17.63
N ASN A 82 3.12 -11.61 -16.93
CA ASN A 82 3.97 -12.56 -16.22
C ASN A 82 3.45 -12.78 -14.78
N LEU A 83 2.63 -13.81 -14.61
CA LEU A 83 2.22 -14.29 -13.29
C LEU A 83 3.36 -15.13 -12.69
N GLY A 84 4.32 -14.45 -12.07
CA GLY A 84 5.42 -15.05 -11.31
C GLY A 84 4.93 -15.65 -9.99
N ILE A 85 4.08 -16.68 -10.05
CA ILE A 85 3.40 -17.31 -8.90
C ILE A 85 4.39 -17.67 -7.78
N GLY A 86 5.58 -18.19 -8.16
CA GLY A 86 6.65 -18.49 -7.19
C GLY A 86 7.12 -17.25 -6.42
N GLY A 87 7.32 -16.13 -7.11
CA GLY A 87 7.68 -14.85 -6.49
C GLY A 87 6.57 -14.29 -5.60
N HIS A 88 5.30 -14.45 -5.98
CA HIS A 88 4.18 -14.02 -5.15
C HIS A 88 4.05 -14.83 -3.86
N ILE A 89 4.24 -16.14 -3.91
CA ILE A 89 4.16 -17.00 -2.71
C ILE A 89 5.35 -16.73 -1.80
N VAL A 90 6.57 -16.83 -2.33
CA VAL A 90 7.80 -16.67 -1.53
C VAL A 90 7.91 -15.24 -1.00
N GLY A 91 7.71 -14.24 -1.87
CA GLY A 91 7.74 -12.83 -1.49
C GLY A 91 6.63 -12.47 -0.50
N GLY A 92 5.42 -12.99 -0.70
CA GLY A 92 4.29 -12.78 0.21
C GLY A 92 4.54 -13.35 1.62
N LEU A 93 5.10 -14.56 1.69
CA LEU A 93 5.49 -15.18 2.97
C LEU A 93 6.60 -14.40 3.67
N LEU A 94 7.68 -14.06 2.96
CA LEU A 94 8.79 -13.28 3.52
C LEU A 94 8.32 -11.90 4.00
N PHE A 95 7.49 -11.21 3.22
CA PHE A 95 6.90 -9.94 3.61
C PHE A 95 6.01 -10.08 4.83
N GLY A 96 5.16 -11.11 4.88
CA GLY A 96 4.30 -11.40 6.03
C GLY A 96 5.09 -11.60 7.32
N VAL A 97 6.10 -12.49 7.29
CA VAL A 97 6.99 -12.75 8.43
C VAL A 97 7.78 -11.50 8.82
N GLY A 98 8.30 -10.74 7.86
CA GLY A 98 8.99 -9.49 8.14
C GLY A 98 8.10 -8.47 8.84
N MET A 99 6.84 -8.35 8.43
CA MET A 99 5.90 -7.40 9.00
C MET A 99 5.40 -7.81 10.40
N THR A 100 5.29 -9.11 10.70
CA THR A 100 5.00 -9.57 12.06
C THR A 100 6.16 -9.24 13.00
N LEU A 101 7.42 -9.48 12.58
CA LEU A 101 8.63 -9.11 13.34
C LEU A 101 8.76 -7.58 13.50
N GLY A 102 8.43 -6.81 12.46
CA GLY A 102 8.41 -5.35 12.49
C GLY A 102 7.31 -4.76 13.39
N GLY A 103 6.33 -5.59 13.81
CA GLY A 103 5.23 -5.19 14.69
C GLY A 103 4.17 -4.32 14.01
N GLY A 104 3.87 -4.56 12.73
CA GLY A 104 2.90 -3.75 12.00
C GLY A 104 2.54 -4.26 10.60
N CYS A 105 1.96 -3.39 9.78
CA CYS A 105 1.81 -3.52 8.33
C CYS A 105 2.46 -2.29 7.67
N GLY A 106 2.91 -2.38 6.42
CA GLY A 106 3.61 -1.28 5.75
C GLY A 106 2.89 0.08 5.86
N GLN A 107 1.57 0.09 5.62
CA GLN A 107 0.74 1.30 5.77
C GLN A 107 0.75 1.86 7.19
N ARG A 108 0.58 1.02 8.22
CA ARG A 108 0.56 1.48 9.62
C ARG A 108 1.95 1.94 10.07
N THR A 109 3.01 1.30 9.57
CA THR A 109 4.39 1.73 9.83
C THR A 109 4.64 3.13 9.26
N LEU A 110 4.17 3.41 8.04
CA LEU A 110 4.27 4.75 7.43
C LEU A 110 3.53 5.81 8.27
N VAL A 111 2.29 5.54 8.67
CA VAL A 111 1.49 6.47 9.49
C VAL A 111 2.13 6.69 10.88
N ARG A 112 2.67 5.63 11.51
CA ARG A 112 3.36 5.73 12.81
C ARG A 112 4.69 6.48 12.72
N ALA A 113 5.42 6.34 11.60
CA ALA A 113 6.62 7.12 11.35
C ALA A 113 6.26 8.62 11.27
N GLY A 114 5.17 8.97 10.58
CA GLY A 114 4.64 10.34 10.56
C GLY A 114 4.18 10.88 11.92
N GLY A 115 3.74 9.99 12.83
CA GLY A 115 3.36 10.33 14.21
C GLY A 115 4.52 10.40 15.21
N GLY A 116 5.79 10.28 14.77
CA GLY A 116 6.97 10.43 15.63
C GLY A 116 7.53 9.13 16.24
N ASN A 117 7.18 7.96 15.72
CA ASN A 117 7.70 6.68 16.23
C ASN A 117 9.04 6.29 15.56
N LEU A 118 10.15 6.40 16.29
CA LEU A 118 11.50 6.05 15.79
C LEU A 118 11.62 4.59 15.34
N LYS A 119 11.01 3.64 16.06
CA LYS A 119 11.02 2.22 15.64
C LYS A 119 10.37 2.07 14.26
N SER A 120 9.21 2.70 14.06
CA SER A 120 8.51 2.63 12.78
C SER A 120 9.27 3.31 11.65
N LEU A 121 10.00 4.40 11.93
CA LEU A 121 10.86 5.04 10.94
C LEU A 121 11.98 4.10 10.45
N VAL A 122 12.67 3.42 11.37
CA VAL A 122 13.73 2.47 11.01
C VAL A 122 13.18 1.32 10.18
N VAL A 123 12.05 0.72 10.60
CA VAL A 123 11.39 -0.35 9.84
C VAL A 123 10.98 0.11 8.44
N LEU A 124 10.46 1.34 8.32
CA LEU A 124 10.07 1.90 7.03
C LEU A 124 11.27 2.10 6.09
N LEU A 125 12.40 2.59 6.61
CA LEU A 125 13.62 2.77 5.82
C LEU A 125 14.17 1.45 5.30
N VAL A 126 14.25 0.43 6.17
CA VAL A 126 14.72 -0.91 5.78
C VAL A 126 13.77 -1.55 4.77
N LEU A 127 12.46 -1.39 4.96
CA LEU A 127 11.45 -1.88 4.02
C LEU A 127 11.60 -1.20 2.65
N GLY A 128 11.70 0.13 2.62
CA GLY A 128 11.85 0.90 1.38
C GLY A 128 13.15 0.59 0.65
N LEU A 129 14.26 0.45 1.37
CA LEU A 129 15.56 0.10 0.80
C LEU A 129 15.53 -1.31 0.19
N THR A 130 15.01 -2.29 0.93
CA THR A 130 14.88 -3.66 0.44
C THR A 130 13.98 -3.70 -0.80
N ALA A 131 12.83 -3.02 -0.77
CA ALA A 131 11.92 -2.94 -1.91
C ALA A 131 12.57 -2.31 -3.15
N TYR A 132 13.38 -1.26 -2.97
CA TYR A 132 14.13 -0.64 -4.06
C TYR A 132 15.16 -1.59 -4.67
N ILE A 133 15.91 -2.33 -3.83
CA ILE A 133 16.88 -3.34 -4.28
C ILE A 133 16.20 -4.47 -5.05
N THR A 134 15.00 -4.89 -4.64
CA THR A 134 14.24 -5.93 -5.36
C THR A 134 13.70 -5.43 -6.71
N LEU A 135 13.25 -4.17 -6.81
CA LEU A 135 12.65 -3.64 -8.04
C LEU A 135 13.66 -3.15 -9.08
N ARG A 136 14.78 -2.58 -8.63
CA ARG A 136 15.77 -1.91 -9.49
C ARG A 136 17.22 -2.35 -9.24
N GLY A 137 17.46 -3.15 -8.22
CA GLY A 137 18.79 -3.55 -7.79
C GLY A 137 19.20 -4.93 -8.29
N LEU A 138 20.15 -5.55 -7.58
CA LEU A 138 20.81 -6.81 -7.94
C LEU A 138 19.83 -7.99 -8.09
N LEU A 139 18.66 -7.92 -7.45
CA LEU A 139 17.62 -8.96 -7.48
C LEU A 139 16.58 -8.74 -8.59
N ALA A 140 16.66 -7.65 -9.36
CA ALA A 140 15.67 -7.35 -10.40
C ALA A 140 15.78 -8.24 -11.66
N GLY A 141 16.86 -9.02 -11.77
CA GLY A 141 17.14 -9.92 -12.90
C GLY A 141 16.92 -11.41 -12.63
N VAL A 142 16.35 -11.78 -11.47
CA VAL A 142 15.93 -13.15 -11.13
C VAL A 142 14.42 -13.26 -11.30
#